data_AF-A0A4Y6I5N1-F1
#
_entry.id   AF-A0A4Y6I5N1-F1
#
_cell.length_a   1.000
_cell.length_b   1.000
_cell.length_c   1.000
_cell.angle_alpha   90.00
_cell.angle_beta   90.00
_cell.angle_gamma   90.00
#
_symmetry.space_group_name_H-M   'P 1'
#
loop_
_entity.id
_entity.type
_entity.pdbx_description
1 polymer ?
#
loop_
_entity_poly.entity_id
_entity_poly.type
_entity_poly.pdbx_seq_one_letter_code
_entity_poly.pdbx_strand_id
1 'polypeptide(L)'
;MPELENDPELVKKTLQTVLSKQVWDHLSSYDKVLEVDYLGKTINAHLWEYFFPYYIQDMVVAYNVKKTPIDDAKKDENDAIDLSKYQDQPGYEGETNSIINALKIVKDNIKNKSWIITDAIRDNMLYGSSYWLKADGQRTSADFTGEVTDETYKSLIDSFTNLIQDGTGYSAKDSKHITFNGDGLEVLETLVNPTRNDVAAAIMYNGDAIDAYYAEDNFPNNDKVADGDIRVIKPKQNILLVDGFILSSANSNADNDAYIEAARESFLDNLPTLADNLKTLKSDQKFASRFNDSSIENQQRLLTEYSIAQLWRKQREINFASLYSEDITSELQEVLKTKDSDLETETSKLVVKYGDLIDLSLVENSDVFNSFYNSTEETDYSDKINITPKLLQDYFVASHADLLSKVSEKLINAKQLSFDENSDDQNTIISNRQEFLDTLKTLLSLQDLPQEQIMLVALLLSDIDSSEIIESSFINYITGLEVEFNEQNKDDLNQAIALYLGRKIAFLDLSDKEAIASHGHLTNFDFVNYVPSQNADYQLVLRNYFADVADGQDKNVIDIYQINSDSGIVHKALQPIDDELNSKASTYYFTKTKS
;
A
#
# COMPACT_ATOMS: atom_id res chain seq x y z
N MET A 1 -21.84 17.34 -8.16
CA MET A 1 -21.67 18.76 -7.77
C MET A 1 -22.09 19.61 -8.96
N PRO A 2 -23.38 19.99 -9.08
CA PRO A 2 -23.89 20.79 -10.21
C PRO A 2 -23.17 22.13 -10.38
N GLU A 3 -22.61 22.68 -9.30
CA GLU A 3 -21.83 23.90 -9.30
C GLU A 3 -20.50 23.81 -10.09
N LEU A 4 -20.01 22.60 -10.38
CA LEU A 4 -18.86 22.39 -11.26
C LEU A 4 -19.21 22.55 -12.74
N GLU A 5 -20.49 22.43 -13.07
CA GLU A 5 -20.98 22.50 -14.44
C GLU A 5 -20.72 23.91 -15.01
N ASN A 6 -19.89 24.00 -16.04
CA ASN A 6 -19.49 25.24 -16.70
C ASN A 6 -18.51 26.17 -15.94
N ASP A 7 -17.83 25.69 -14.89
CA ASP A 7 -16.72 26.42 -14.23
C ASP A 7 -15.41 25.61 -14.30
N PRO A 8 -14.63 25.74 -15.38
CA PRO A 8 -13.38 24.98 -15.57
C PRO A 8 -12.34 25.24 -14.47
N GLU A 9 -12.28 26.44 -13.90
CA GLU A 9 -11.33 26.76 -12.84
C GLU A 9 -11.72 26.09 -11.52
N LEU A 10 -13.02 26.01 -11.23
CA LEU A 10 -13.51 25.27 -10.07
C LEU A 10 -13.34 23.76 -10.25
N VAL A 11 -13.55 23.23 -11.45
CA VAL A 11 -13.27 21.82 -11.79
C VAL A 11 -11.79 21.52 -11.57
N LYS A 12 -10.90 22.33 -12.15
CA LYS A 12 -9.46 22.20 -12.00
C LYS A 12 -9.03 22.16 -10.53
N LYS A 13 -9.48 23.12 -9.72
CA LYS A 13 -9.18 23.14 -8.27
C LYS A 13 -9.72 21.91 -7.56
N THR A 14 -10.92 21.46 -7.92
CA THR A 14 -11.54 20.27 -7.31
C THR A 14 -10.74 19.00 -7.65
N LEU A 15 -10.33 18.82 -8.90
CA LEU A 15 -9.47 17.71 -9.31
C LEU A 15 -8.12 17.76 -8.61
N GLN A 16 -7.52 18.94 -8.48
CA GLN A 16 -6.29 19.13 -7.69
C GLN A 16 -6.46 18.74 -6.22
N THR A 17 -7.65 18.91 -5.63
CA THR A 17 -7.92 18.48 -4.25
C THR A 17 -8.13 16.97 -4.13
N VAL A 18 -8.62 16.30 -5.17
CA VAL A 18 -8.97 14.88 -5.16
C VAL A 18 -7.80 13.98 -5.56
N LEU A 19 -7.11 14.35 -6.64
CA LEU A 19 -6.04 13.56 -7.24
C LEU A 19 -4.72 13.79 -6.50
N SER A 20 -3.85 12.78 -6.51
CA SER A 20 -2.49 12.94 -6.00
C SER A 20 -1.70 13.98 -6.80
N LYS A 21 -0.69 14.57 -6.18
CA LYS A 21 0.19 15.54 -6.85
C LYS A 21 0.87 14.92 -8.07
N GLN A 22 1.33 13.68 -7.93
CA GLN A 22 1.99 12.89 -8.97
C GLN A 22 1.08 12.72 -10.18
N VAL A 23 -0.19 12.36 -9.96
CA VAL A 23 -1.20 12.25 -11.01
C VAL A 23 -1.45 13.61 -11.66
N TRP A 24 -1.63 14.67 -10.88
CA TRP A 24 -1.88 16.01 -11.41
C TRP A 24 -0.73 16.53 -12.28
N ASP A 25 0.50 16.33 -11.81
CA ASP A 25 1.72 16.70 -12.55
C ASP A 25 1.84 15.88 -13.84
N HIS A 26 1.49 14.58 -13.81
CA HIS A 26 1.45 13.74 -14.99
C HIS A 26 0.46 14.27 -16.03
N LEU A 27 -0.79 14.56 -15.65
CA LEU A 27 -1.81 15.09 -16.56
C LEU A 27 -1.38 16.43 -17.16
N SER A 28 -0.85 17.33 -16.32
CA SER A 28 -0.37 18.65 -16.74
C SER A 28 0.85 18.57 -17.68
N SER A 29 1.62 17.48 -17.63
CA SER A 29 2.78 17.31 -18.51
C SER A 29 2.43 17.22 -20.00
N TYR A 30 1.18 16.89 -20.33
CA TYR A 30 0.68 16.84 -21.71
C TYR A 30 0.23 18.19 -22.26
N ASP A 31 0.14 19.25 -21.46
CA ASP A 31 -0.29 20.58 -21.92
C ASP A 31 0.55 21.05 -23.12
N LYS A 32 1.86 20.76 -23.11
CA LYS A 32 2.78 21.11 -24.20
C LYS A 32 2.41 20.43 -25.53
N VAL A 33 1.96 19.17 -25.50
CA VAL A 33 1.58 18.44 -26.72
C VAL A 33 0.12 18.70 -27.14
N LEU A 34 -0.66 19.32 -26.27
CA LEU A 34 -2.06 19.70 -26.49
C LEU A 34 -2.24 21.20 -26.82
N GLU A 35 -1.16 21.94 -27.09
CA GLU A 35 -1.24 23.32 -27.56
C GLU A 35 -1.91 23.41 -28.95
N VAL A 36 -1.64 22.43 -29.82
CA VAL A 36 -2.16 22.35 -31.19
C VAL A 36 -2.76 20.97 -31.47
N ASP A 37 -3.77 20.91 -32.34
CA ASP A 37 -4.31 19.65 -32.84
C ASP A 37 -3.41 19.03 -33.92
N TYR A 38 -3.80 17.83 -34.40
CA TYR A 38 -3.08 17.11 -35.46
C TYR A 38 -3.04 17.84 -36.82
N LEU A 39 -3.81 18.92 -36.99
CA LEU A 39 -3.80 19.80 -38.17
C LEU A 39 -2.96 21.07 -37.94
N GLY A 40 -2.33 21.21 -36.77
CA GLY A 40 -1.54 22.39 -36.38
C GLY A 40 -2.38 23.59 -35.96
N LYS A 41 -3.68 23.42 -35.71
CA LYS A 41 -4.55 24.48 -35.20
C LYS A 41 -4.42 24.55 -33.68
N THR A 42 -4.20 25.75 -33.15
CA THR A 42 -4.17 25.98 -31.70
C THR A 42 -5.50 25.59 -31.05
N ILE A 43 -5.41 24.74 -30.02
CA ILE A 43 -6.54 24.32 -29.18
C ILE A 43 -6.31 24.66 -27.70
N ASN A 44 -5.06 24.68 -27.23
CA ASN A 44 -4.70 24.88 -25.81
C ASN A 44 -5.55 24.02 -24.86
N ALA A 45 -5.68 22.74 -25.19
CA ALA A 45 -6.48 21.80 -24.43
C ALA A 45 -5.69 21.25 -23.24
N HIS A 46 -6.40 20.76 -22.23
CA HIS A 46 -5.78 20.07 -21.10
C HIS A 46 -6.29 18.64 -20.99
N LEU A 47 -5.40 17.68 -20.71
CA LEU A 47 -5.78 16.26 -20.67
C LEU A 47 -6.87 15.98 -19.61
N TRP A 48 -6.81 16.65 -18.46
CA TRP A 48 -7.79 16.50 -17.37
C TRP A 48 -9.23 16.90 -17.76
N GLU A 49 -9.42 17.63 -18.85
CA GLU A 49 -10.76 17.97 -19.37
C GLU A 49 -11.44 16.78 -20.05
N TYR A 50 -10.68 15.76 -20.44
CA TYR A 50 -11.15 14.63 -21.25
C TYR A 50 -10.85 13.26 -20.64
N PHE A 51 -10.06 13.22 -19.56
CA PHE A 51 -9.52 12.02 -18.96
C PHE A 51 -9.66 12.07 -17.45
N PHE A 52 -10.32 11.06 -16.87
CA PHE A 52 -10.39 10.91 -15.42
C PHE A 52 -9.55 9.70 -14.98
N PRO A 53 -8.43 9.91 -14.25
CA PRO A 53 -7.56 8.82 -13.83
C PRO A 53 -8.26 7.93 -12.79
N TYR A 54 -7.93 6.63 -12.78
CA TYR A 54 -8.40 5.70 -11.76
C TYR A 54 -7.26 4.90 -11.12
N TYR A 55 -6.26 4.46 -11.89
CA TYR A 55 -5.08 3.78 -11.36
C TYR A 55 -3.77 4.41 -11.85
N ILE A 56 -2.72 4.20 -11.07
CA ILE A 56 -1.35 4.54 -11.40
C ILE A 56 -0.42 3.37 -11.09
N GLN A 57 0.69 3.30 -11.82
CA GLN A 57 1.71 2.26 -11.61
C GLN A 57 3.12 2.81 -11.81
N ASP A 58 4.05 2.25 -11.06
CA ASP A 58 5.49 2.42 -11.21
C ASP A 58 6.10 1.12 -11.71
N MET A 59 7.29 1.18 -12.31
CA MET A 59 8.09 -0.02 -12.55
C MET A 59 8.97 -0.33 -11.34
N VAL A 60 9.20 -1.61 -11.10
CA VAL A 60 10.10 -2.13 -10.09
C VAL A 60 11.06 -3.16 -10.66
N VAL A 61 12.28 -3.19 -10.11
CA VAL A 61 13.19 -4.33 -10.28
C VAL A 61 12.91 -5.32 -9.15
N ALA A 62 12.11 -6.34 -9.44
CA ALA A 62 11.69 -7.35 -8.46
C ALA A 62 12.67 -8.53 -8.43
N TYR A 63 12.82 -9.17 -7.28
CA TYR A 63 13.59 -10.41 -7.13
C TYR A 63 13.00 -11.31 -6.05
N ASN A 64 13.17 -12.62 -6.24
CA ASN A 64 12.60 -13.63 -5.35
C ASN A 64 13.67 -14.15 -4.36
N VAL A 65 13.49 -13.82 -3.07
CA VAL A 65 14.47 -14.11 -2.01
C VAL A 65 14.50 -15.58 -1.60
N LYS A 66 13.42 -16.33 -1.82
CA LYS A 66 13.39 -17.78 -1.58
C LYS A 66 14.14 -18.57 -2.64
N LYS A 67 13.96 -18.20 -3.90
CA LYS A 67 14.71 -18.78 -5.03
C LYS A 67 16.18 -18.44 -4.90
N THR A 68 16.52 -17.25 -4.45
CA THR A 68 17.92 -16.87 -4.21
C THR A 68 18.09 -16.12 -2.89
N PRO A 69 18.38 -16.86 -1.80
CA PRO A 69 18.62 -16.24 -0.50
C PRO A 69 19.78 -15.25 -0.59
N ILE A 70 19.49 -14.03 -0.13
CA ILE A 70 20.47 -12.94 -0.03
C ILE A 70 21.46 -13.29 1.09
N ASP A 71 22.71 -12.89 0.93
CA ASP A 71 23.72 -13.04 1.98
C ASP A 71 23.38 -12.13 3.16
N ASP A 72 23.39 -12.63 4.40
CA ASP A 72 23.10 -11.84 5.61
C ASP A 72 23.99 -10.59 5.71
N ALA A 73 25.24 -10.68 5.23
CA ALA A 73 26.13 -9.52 5.17
C ALA A 73 25.64 -8.42 4.22
N LYS A 74 24.69 -8.71 3.32
CA LYS A 74 24.14 -7.83 2.29
C LYS A 74 22.66 -7.47 2.48
N LYS A 75 21.98 -8.09 3.44
CA LYS A 75 20.58 -7.79 3.74
C LYS A 75 20.39 -6.53 4.58
N ASP A 76 19.24 -5.89 4.47
CA ASP A 76 18.74 -4.91 5.42
C ASP A 76 17.90 -5.59 6.52
N GLU A 77 17.25 -4.79 7.36
CA GLU A 77 16.37 -5.25 8.43
C GLU A 77 15.12 -6.01 7.96
N ASN A 78 14.76 -5.93 6.67
CA ASN A 78 13.55 -6.53 6.09
C ASN A 78 13.87 -7.69 5.14
N ASP A 79 15.07 -8.27 5.25
CA ASP A 79 15.61 -9.31 4.35
C ASP A 79 15.76 -8.88 2.87
N ALA A 80 15.63 -7.59 2.57
CA ALA A 80 15.89 -7.04 1.24
C ALA A 80 17.39 -6.76 1.05
N ILE A 81 17.83 -6.52 -0.18
CA ILE A 81 19.21 -6.10 -0.46
C ILE A 81 19.42 -4.67 0.07
N ASP A 82 20.34 -4.52 1.03
CA ASP A 82 20.73 -3.22 1.56
C ASP A 82 21.57 -2.45 0.52
N LEU A 83 20.94 -1.48 -0.13
CA LEU A 83 21.57 -0.66 -1.16
C LEU A 83 22.72 0.19 -0.62
N SER A 84 22.72 0.56 0.66
CA SER A 84 23.77 1.38 1.25
C SER A 84 25.14 0.69 1.22
N LYS A 85 25.14 -0.65 1.27
CA LYS A 85 26.36 -1.47 1.19
C LYS A 85 27.07 -1.36 -0.16
N TYR A 86 26.40 -0.82 -1.18
CA TYR A 86 26.92 -0.67 -2.54
C TYR A 86 27.36 0.76 -2.89
N GLN A 87 27.04 1.76 -2.06
CA GLN A 87 27.15 3.20 -2.37
C GLN A 87 28.59 3.67 -2.71
N ASP A 88 29.62 2.94 -2.27
CA ASP A 88 31.03 3.24 -2.53
C ASP A 88 31.81 2.07 -3.14
N GLN A 89 31.12 1.00 -3.57
CA GLN A 89 31.79 -0.16 -4.14
C GLN A 89 32.25 0.10 -5.59
N PRO A 90 33.45 -0.38 -5.98
CA PRO A 90 33.89 -0.27 -7.37
C PRO A 90 32.90 -0.92 -8.34
N GLY A 91 32.44 -0.15 -9.33
CA GLY A 91 31.48 -0.61 -10.36
C GLY A 91 30.06 -0.08 -10.21
N TYR A 92 29.75 0.57 -9.09
CA TYR A 92 28.48 1.26 -8.82
C TYR A 92 28.74 2.76 -8.71
N GLU A 93 28.55 3.48 -9.82
CA GLU A 93 28.75 4.93 -9.87
C GLU A 93 27.41 5.65 -9.69
N GLY A 94 27.39 6.75 -8.94
CA GLY A 94 26.18 7.52 -8.68
C GLY A 94 25.29 6.93 -7.60
N GLU A 95 23.97 7.04 -7.78
CA GLU A 95 22.99 6.55 -6.80
C GLU A 95 22.70 5.07 -7.00
N THR A 96 22.65 4.33 -5.89
CA THR A 96 22.49 2.87 -5.87
C THR A 96 21.14 2.41 -6.41
N ASN A 97 20.10 3.23 -6.29
CA ASN A 97 18.79 3.00 -6.89
C ASN A 97 18.67 3.50 -8.35
N SER A 98 19.71 4.03 -8.99
CA SER A 98 19.67 4.23 -10.44
C SER A 98 19.45 2.89 -11.16
N ILE A 99 18.70 2.86 -12.27
CA ILE A 99 18.29 1.58 -12.87
C ILE A 99 19.49 0.68 -13.23
N ILE A 100 20.59 1.25 -13.72
CA ILE A 100 21.81 0.49 -14.02
C ILE A 100 22.39 -0.17 -12.75
N ASN A 101 22.42 0.55 -11.63
CA ASN A 101 22.93 0.02 -10.37
C ASN A 101 21.95 -0.98 -9.76
N ALA A 102 20.64 -0.72 -9.81
CA ALA A 102 19.62 -1.69 -9.37
C ALA A 102 19.78 -3.04 -10.10
N LEU A 103 19.94 -3.03 -11.42
CA LEU A 103 20.17 -4.25 -12.21
C LEU A 103 21.47 -4.95 -11.82
N LYS A 104 22.58 -4.22 -11.65
CA LYS A 104 23.87 -4.79 -11.22
C LYS A 104 23.79 -5.40 -9.83
N ILE A 105 23.19 -4.68 -8.89
CA ILE A 105 23.05 -5.10 -7.49
C ILE A 105 22.23 -6.38 -7.42
N VAL A 106 21.08 -6.44 -8.10
CA VAL A 106 20.26 -7.66 -8.14
C VAL A 106 21.01 -8.79 -8.83
N LYS A 107 21.63 -8.55 -9.99
CA LYS A 107 22.46 -9.53 -10.71
C LYS A 107 23.51 -10.18 -9.78
N ASP A 108 24.22 -9.37 -9.00
CA ASP A 108 25.30 -9.85 -8.12
C ASP A 108 24.78 -10.63 -6.90
N ASN A 109 23.46 -10.64 -6.66
CA ASN A 109 22.80 -11.43 -5.62
C ASN A 109 22.04 -12.64 -6.16
N ILE A 110 21.53 -12.62 -7.40
CA ILE A 110 20.73 -13.72 -7.96
C ILE A 110 21.54 -14.92 -8.53
N LYS A 111 22.86 -14.99 -8.29
CA LYS A 111 23.72 -16.15 -8.60
C LYS A 111 23.63 -16.66 -10.05
N ASN A 112 23.67 -15.74 -11.03
CA ASN A 112 23.60 -16.01 -12.49
C ASN A 112 22.26 -16.57 -12.99
N LYS A 113 21.18 -16.42 -12.21
CA LYS A 113 19.83 -16.74 -12.69
C LYS A 113 19.34 -15.74 -13.74
N SER A 114 18.33 -16.19 -14.47
CA SER A 114 17.68 -15.49 -15.57
C SER A 114 16.69 -14.43 -15.08
N TRP A 115 16.38 -13.52 -15.98
CA TRP A 115 15.50 -12.38 -15.84
C TRP A 115 14.29 -12.54 -16.75
N ILE A 116 13.15 -12.07 -16.27
CA ILE A 116 11.97 -11.83 -17.10
C ILE A 116 11.62 -10.33 -17.09
N ILE A 117 11.41 -9.73 -18.25
CA ILE A 117 11.29 -8.28 -18.41
C ILE A 117 10.02 -7.98 -19.18
N THR A 118 9.22 -7.02 -18.70
CA THR A 118 8.04 -6.55 -19.43
C THR A 118 8.41 -6.06 -20.83
N ASP A 119 7.76 -6.62 -21.85
CA ASP A 119 7.96 -6.25 -23.25
C ASP A 119 7.07 -5.07 -23.66
N ALA A 120 7.31 -3.93 -23.04
CA ALA A 120 6.69 -2.66 -23.39
C ALA A 120 7.71 -1.75 -24.08
N ILE A 121 7.67 -1.69 -25.42
CA ILE A 121 8.69 -1.02 -26.25
C ILE A 121 8.87 0.46 -25.85
N ARG A 122 7.75 1.14 -25.54
CA ARG A 122 7.73 2.55 -25.13
C ARG A 122 8.42 2.77 -23.80
N ASP A 123 8.10 1.95 -22.81
CA ASP A 123 8.67 1.96 -21.47
C ASP A 123 10.16 1.64 -21.53
N ASN A 124 10.52 0.63 -22.31
CA ASN A 124 11.90 0.22 -22.54
C ASN A 124 12.72 1.34 -23.20
N MET A 125 12.15 2.12 -24.13
CA MET A 125 12.82 3.32 -24.66
C MET A 125 13.01 4.41 -23.61
N LEU A 126 12.02 4.63 -22.73
CA LEU A 126 12.13 5.56 -21.61
C LEU A 126 13.27 5.14 -20.67
N TYR A 127 13.40 3.86 -20.32
CA TYR A 127 14.56 3.38 -19.56
C TYR A 127 15.87 3.49 -20.35
N GLY A 128 15.83 3.30 -21.67
CA GLY A 128 16.96 3.60 -22.54
C GLY A 128 17.47 5.03 -22.41
N SER A 129 16.58 6.01 -22.21
CA SER A 129 16.96 7.42 -22.01
C SER A 129 17.70 7.68 -20.70
N SER A 130 17.49 6.82 -19.68
CA SER A 130 18.24 6.88 -18.41
C SER A 130 19.69 6.38 -18.53
N TYR A 131 20.04 5.76 -19.66
CA TYR A 131 21.36 5.19 -19.92
C TYR A 131 21.86 5.59 -21.32
N TRP A 132 21.60 6.84 -21.71
CA TRP A 132 21.85 7.33 -23.06
C TRP A 132 23.36 7.46 -23.32
N LEU A 133 23.84 6.90 -24.43
CA LEU A 133 25.21 7.15 -24.93
C LEU A 133 25.32 8.52 -25.59
N LYS A 134 26.10 9.42 -25.01
CA LYS A 134 26.44 10.72 -25.58
C LYS A 134 27.54 10.61 -26.63
N ALA A 135 27.69 11.67 -27.43
CA ALA A 135 28.67 11.73 -28.52
C ALA A 135 30.13 11.66 -28.04
N ASP A 136 30.39 12.01 -26.77
CA ASP A 136 31.68 11.85 -26.10
C ASP A 136 31.96 10.42 -25.64
N GLY A 137 31.01 9.49 -25.85
CA GLY A 137 31.10 8.09 -25.46
C GLY A 137 30.69 7.81 -24.01
N GLN A 138 30.24 8.82 -23.24
CA GLN A 138 29.79 8.63 -21.87
C GLN A 138 28.30 8.33 -21.80
N ARG A 139 27.89 7.57 -20.76
CA ARG A 139 26.50 7.28 -20.45
C ARG A 139 25.96 8.34 -19.49
N THR A 140 24.68 8.70 -19.61
CA THR A 140 24.04 9.64 -18.69
C THR A 140 22.57 9.32 -18.47
N SER A 141 22.10 9.66 -17.27
CA SER A 141 20.68 9.63 -16.86
C SER A 141 20.05 11.03 -16.84
N ALA A 142 20.83 12.08 -17.10
CA ALA A 142 20.35 13.47 -17.04
C ALA A 142 19.30 13.82 -18.11
N ASP A 143 19.24 13.04 -19.19
CA ASP A 143 18.29 13.23 -20.29
C ASP A 143 17.09 12.28 -20.21
N PHE A 144 16.78 11.80 -19.01
CA PHE A 144 15.65 10.90 -18.79
C PHE A 144 14.33 11.55 -19.28
N THR A 145 13.72 10.93 -20.29
CA THR A 145 12.57 11.48 -21.03
C THR A 145 11.69 10.38 -21.60
N GLY A 146 10.40 10.67 -21.72
CA GLY A 146 9.44 9.85 -22.49
C GLY A 146 9.24 10.32 -23.93
N GLU A 147 9.98 11.34 -24.38
CA GLU A 147 9.94 11.86 -25.75
C GLU A 147 10.71 10.93 -26.71
N VAL A 148 10.08 10.60 -27.84
CA VAL A 148 10.65 9.74 -28.88
C VAL A 148 10.40 10.39 -30.23
N THR A 149 11.45 10.50 -31.04
CA THR A 149 11.43 11.08 -32.39
C THR A 149 12.06 10.12 -33.40
N ASP A 150 11.90 10.41 -34.70
CA ASP A 150 12.55 9.67 -35.79
C ASP A 150 14.10 9.64 -35.66
N GLU A 151 14.69 10.67 -35.08
CA GLU A 151 16.15 10.76 -34.86
C GLU A 151 16.61 9.98 -33.63
N THR A 152 15.75 9.82 -32.63
CA THR A 152 16.14 9.34 -31.30
C THR A 152 15.78 7.88 -31.03
N TYR A 153 14.69 7.34 -31.61
CA TYR A 153 14.17 6.01 -31.25
C TYR A 153 15.22 4.88 -31.30
N LYS A 154 16.07 4.85 -32.34
CA LYS A 154 17.13 3.83 -32.46
C LYS A 154 18.13 3.94 -31.32
N SER A 155 18.54 5.16 -30.98
CA SER A 155 19.53 5.40 -29.93
C SER A 155 18.97 5.06 -28.54
N LEU A 156 17.67 5.28 -28.31
CA LEU A 156 16.98 4.89 -27.09
C LEU A 156 16.88 3.37 -26.96
N ILE A 157 16.46 2.67 -28.01
CA ILE A 157 16.41 1.20 -28.04
C ILE A 157 17.81 0.60 -27.86
N ASP A 158 18.82 1.14 -28.55
CA ASP A 158 20.20 0.68 -28.39
C ASP A 158 20.69 0.92 -26.96
N SER A 159 20.37 2.08 -26.36
CA SER A 159 20.73 2.38 -24.98
C SER A 159 20.03 1.47 -23.99
N PHE A 160 18.77 1.11 -24.20
CA PHE A 160 18.07 0.11 -23.41
C PHE A 160 18.74 -1.27 -23.50
N THR A 161 19.04 -1.75 -24.72
CA THR A 161 19.71 -3.06 -24.86
C THR A 161 21.10 -3.09 -24.22
N ASN A 162 21.81 -1.96 -24.22
CA ASN A 162 23.07 -1.81 -23.51
C ASN A 162 22.87 -1.73 -21.99
N LEU A 163 21.82 -1.07 -21.51
CA LEU A 163 21.45 -1.06 -20.10
C LEU A 163 21.21 -2.49 -19.58
N ILE A 164 20.47 -3.31 -20.32
CA ILE A 164 20.28 -4.73 -19.98
C ILE A 164 21.62 -5.47 -19.98
N GLN A 165 22.45 -5.29 -21.01
CA GLN A 165 23.75 -5.95 -21.11
C GLN A 165 24.72 -5.57 -19.98
N ASP A 166 24.80 -4.28 -19.66
CA ASP A 166 25.72 -3.74 -18.66
C ASP A 166 25.20 -3.95 -17.23
N GLY A 167 23.87 -3.97 -17.06
CA GLY A 167 23.19 -4.19 -15.78
C GLY A 167 23.13 -5.65 -15.38
N THR A 168 22.71 -6.52 -16.29
CA THR A 168 22.50 -7.95 -16.01
C THR A 168 23.71 -8.81 -16.37
N GLY A 169 24.65 -8.30 -17.17
CA GLY A 169 25.76 -9.07 -17.72
C GLY A 169 25.39 -9.90 -18.95
N TYR A 170 24.12 -9.91 -19.37
CA TYR A 170 23.63 -10.72 -20.49
C TYR A 170 23.06 -9.87 -21.61
N SER A 171 23.30 -10.30 -22.84
CA SER A 171 22.73 -9.61 -24.00
C SER A 171 21.20 -9.69 -23.94
N ALA A 172 20.52 -8.62 -24.34
CA ALA A 172 19.07 -8.66 -24.55
C ALA A 172 18.64 -9.77 -25.54
N LYS A 173 19.57 -10.31 -26.36
CA LYS A 173 19.32 -11.43 -27.27
C LYS A 173 19.61 -12.81 -26.68
N ASP A 174 20.13 -12.87 -25.46
CA ASP A 174 20.45 -14.12 -24.79
C ASP A 174 19.19 -14.70 -24.14
N SER A 175 18.38 -15.39 -24.94
CA SER A 175 17.11 -15.98 -24.50
C SER A 175 17.23 -17.04 -23.41
N LYS A 176 18.45 -17.43 -23.01
CA LYS A 176 18.65 -18.28 -21.82
C LYS A 176 18.60 -17.50 -20.53
N HIS A 177 19.04 -16.23 -20.55
CA HIS A 177 19.16 -15.40 -19.36
C HIS A 177 18.22 -14.21 -19.36
N ILE A 178 17.76 -13.74 -20.53
CA ILE A 178 16.84 -12.62 -20.67
C ILE A 178 15.61 -13.09 -21.45
N THR A 179 14.44 -13.04 -20.80
CA THR A 179 13.15 -13.25 -21.45
C THR A 179 12.36 -11.95 -21.44
N PHE A 180 11.78 -11.59 -22.58
CA PHE A 180 10.86 -10.47 -22.69
C PHE A 180 9.44 -11.03 -22.80
N ASN A 181 8.49 -10.46 -22.06
CA ASN A 181 7.09 -10.87 -22.10
C ASN A 181 6.14 -9.69 -21.93
N GLY A 182 5.14 -9.57 -22.80
CA GLY A 182 4.14 -8.50 -22.76
C GLY A 182 2.94 -8.78 -21.85
N ASP A 183 2.80 -10.01 -21.33
CA ASP A 183 1.75 -10.40 -20.41
C ASP A 183 2.26 -10.30 -18.96
N GLY A 184 1.73 -9.34 -18.19
CA GLY A 184 2.11 -9.11 -16.80
C GLY A 184 1.88 -10.34 -15.91
N LEU A 185 0.81 -11.09 -16.17
CA LEU A 185 0.52 -12.32 -15.45
C LEU A 185 1.57 -13.41 -15.74
N GLU A 186 2.04 -13.53 -16.98
CA GLU A 186 3.10 -14.50 -17.29
C GLU A 186 4.45 -14.07 -16.67
N VAL A 187 4.70 -12.75 -16.58
CA VAL A 187 5.89 -12.20 -15.91
C VAL A 187 5.89 -12.58 -14.43
N LEU A 188 4.80 -12.30 -13.71
CA LEU A 188 4.68 -12.58 -12.28
C LEU A 188 4.68 -14.09 -12.00
N GLU A 189 3.88 -14.88 -12.75
CA GLU A 189 3.79 -16.32 -12.56
C GLU A 189 5.16 -16.98 -12.76
N THR A 190 5.93 -16.56 -13.78
CA THR A 190 7.27 -17.09 -14.02
C THR A 190 8.23 -16.76 -12.87
N LEU A 191 8.15 -15.55 -12.31
CA LEU A 191 9.02 -15.10 -11.22
C LEU A 191 8.82 -15.94 -9.97
N VAL A 192 7.58 -16.30 -9.62
CA VAL A 192 7.26 -17.05 -8.39
C VAL A 192 7.22 -18.57 -8.59
N ASN A 193 6.99 -19.05 -9.82
CA ASN A 193 6.81 -20.48 -10.10
C ASN A 193 8.01 -21.33 -9.62
N PRO A 194 7.80 -22.30 -8.69
CA PRO A 194 8.88 -23.07 -8.07
C PRO A 194 9.52 -24.09 -9.01
N THR A 195 8.91 -24.35 -10.18
CA THR A 195 9.51 -25.18 -11.24
C THR A 195 10.46 -24.38 -12.13
N ARG A 196 10.32 -23.05 -12.18
CA ARG A 196 11.19 -22.11 -12.89
C ARG A 196 12.27 -21.53 -11.96
N ASN A 197 13.08 -22.42 -11.39
CA ASN A 197 14.19 -22.03 -10.50
C ASN A 197 15.33 -21.30 -11.24
N ASP A 198 15.30 -21.33 -12.57
CA ASP A 198 16.19 -20.60 -13.46
C ASP A 198 15.92 -19.09 -13.45
N VAL A 199 14.68 -18.64 -13.19
CA VAL A 199 14.31 -17.21 -13.12
C VAL A 199 14.23 -16.76 -11.68
N ALA A 200 14.85 -15.62 -11.35
CA ALA A 200 14.82 -15.07 -9.98
C ALA A 200 14.72 -13.54 -9.89
N ALA A 201 14.67 -12.85 -11.03
CA ALA A 201 14.47 -11.41 -11.06
C ALA A 201 13.59 -10.99 -12.22
N ALA A 202 12.92 -9.85 -12.05
CA ALA A 202 12.06 -9.27 -13.05
C ALA A 202 12.17 -7.74 -13.12
N ILE A 203 11.80 -7.20 -14.27
CA ILE A 203 11.45 -5.79 -14.45
C ILE A 203 9.96 -5.80 -14.79
N MET A 204 9.13 -5.30 -13.88
CA MET A 204 7.66 -5.43 -13.93
C MET A 204 6.98 -4.23 -13.27
N TYR A 205 5.66 -4.09 -13.39
CA TYR A 205 4.95 -3.03 -12.68
C TYR A 205 4.75 -3.39 -11.21
N ASN A 206 4.61 -2.37 -10.36
CA ASN A 206 4.45 -2.56 -8.92
C ASN A 206 3.16 -3.31 -8.56
N GLY A 207 2.08 -3.17 -9.34
CA GLY A 207 0.85 -3.96 -9.14
C GLY A 207 1.10 -5.46 -9.32
N ASP A 208 1.75 -5.86 -10.43
CA ASP A 208 2.15 -7.25 -10.66
C ASP A 208 3.10 -7.77 -9.56
N ALA A 209 3.92 -6.88 -8.98
CA ALA A 209 4.86 -7.25 -7.92
C ALA A 209 4.18 -7.43 -6.55
N ILE A 210 3.05 -6.74 -6.29
CA ILE A 210 2.19 -7.00 -5.13
C ILE A 210 1.51 -8.36 -5.29
N ASP A 211 0.99 -8.67 -6.47
CA ASP A 211 0.39 -9.97 -6.77
C ASP A 211 1.43 -11.10 -6.65
N ALA A 212 2.66 -10.86 -7.12
CA ALA A 212 3.78 -11.78 -6.90
C ALA A 212 4.20 -11.90 -5.42
N TYR A 213 3.97 -10.87 -4.61
CA TYR A 213 4.25 -10.89 -3.16
C TYR A 213 3.23 -11.76 -2.44
N TYR A 214 1.97 -11.71 -2.84
CA TYR A 214 0.87 -12.55 -2.34
C TYR A 214 0.59 -13.75 -3.26
N ALA A 215 1.65 -14.49 -3.62
CA ALA A 215 1.55 -15.51 -4.66
C ALA A 215 0.87 -16.83 -4.25
N GLU A 216 0.51 -17.01 -2.97
CA GLU A 216 -0.12 -18.26 -2.51
C GLU A 216 -1.45 -18.54 -3.23
N ASP A 217 -2.25 -17.52 -3.49
CA ASP A 217 -3.57 -17.63 -4.12
C ASP A 217 -3.50 -18.04 -5.60
N ASN A 218 -2.42 -17.64 -6.28
CA ASN A 218 -2.10 -17.97 -7.66
C ASN A 218 -1.63 -19.43 -7.82
N PHE A 219 -1.14 -20.05 -6.74
CA PHE A 219 -0.69 -21.45 -6.74
C PHE A 219 -1.39 -22.28 -5.65
N PRO A 220 -2.73 -22.43 -5.71
CA PRO A 220 -3.48 -23.09 -4.65
C PRO A 220 -3.05 -24.55 -4.54
N ASN A 221 -2.78 -25.00 -3.31
CA ASN A 221 -2.25 -26.34 -2.97
C ASN A 221 -0.78 -26.57 -3.34
N ASN A 222 0.04 -25.52 -3.39
CA ASN A 222 1.48 -25.63 -3.57
C ASN A 222 2.25 -24.98 -2.42
N ASP A 223 2.52 -25.77 -1.38
CA ASP A 223 3.26 -25.38 -0.17
C ASP A 223 4.70 -24.87 -0.43
N LYS A 224 5.15 -24.83 -1.69
CA LYS A 224 6.45 -24.26 -2.09
C LYS A 224 6.37 -22.80 -2.50
N VAL A 225 5.17 -22.26 -2.74
CA VAL A 225 4.94 -20.83 -2.93
C VAL A 225 4.40 -20.30 -1.61
N ALA A 226 4.99 -19.23 -1.11
CA ALA A 226 4.55 -18.58 0.11
C ALA A 226 4.47 -17.08 -0.15
N ASP A 227 3.64 -16.39 0.62
CA ASP A 227 3.58 -14.94 0.59
C ASP A 227 4.88 -14.35 1.17
N GLY A 228 5.21 -13.13 0.76
CA GLY A 228 6.39 -12.45 1.28
C GLY A 228 7.72 -12.82 0.62
N ASP A 229 7.71 -13.59 -0.48
CA ASP A 229 8.92 -14.05 -1.16
C ASP A 229 9.54 -13.02 -2.13
N ILE A 230 8.87 -11.88 -2.36
CA ILE A 230 9.29 -10.84 -3.30
C ILE A 230 9.86 -9.63 -2.55
N ARG A 231 10.93 -9.07 -3.12
CA ARG A 231 11.48 -7.75 -2.76
C ARG A 231 11.70 -6.95 -4.03
N VAL A 232 11.73 -5.62 -3.90
CA VAL A 232 11.89 -4.72 -5.03
C VAL A 232 12.98 -3.68 -4.80
N ILE A 233 13.53 -3.18 -5.90
CA ILE A 233 14.23 -1.89 -5.95
C ILE A 233 13.43 -0.99 -6.88
N LYS A 234 12.99 0.16 -6.38
CA LYS A 234 12.37 1.22 -7.18
C LYS A 234 13.45 2.04 -7.87
N PRO A 235 13.53 2.05 -9.21
CA PRO A 235 14.53 2.83 -9.90
C PRO A 235 14.33 4.33 -9.67
N LYS A 236 15.43 5.07 -9.54
CA LYS A 236 15.40 6.54 -9.45
C LYS A 236 14.74 7.17 -10.67
N GLN A 237 15.14 6.74 -11.86
CA GLN A 237 14.49 7.15 -13.10
C GLN A 237 13.35 6.18 -13.38
N ASN A 238 12.11 6.60 -13.11
CA ASN A 238 10.96 5.71 -13.20
C ASN A 238 9.90 6.22 -14.17
N ILE A 239 9.15 5.29 -14.73
CA ILE A 239 7.89 5.59 -15.41
C ILE A 239 6.81 5.85 -14.36
N LEU A 240 5.88 6.75 -14.67
CA LEU A 240 4.59 6.80 -13.99
C LEU A 240 3.53 6.52 -15.04
N LEU A 241 2.92 5.34 -14.99
CA LEU A 241 1.74 5.03 -15.79
C LEU A 241 0.49 5.55 -15.09
N VAL A 242 -0.43 6.07 -15.89
CA VAL A 242 -1.72 6.57 -15.40
C VAL A 242 -2.81 6.03 -16.31
N ASP A 243 -3.63 5.17 -15.76
CA ASP A 243 -4.82 4.65 -16.40
C ASP A 243 -6.01 5.56 -16.10
N GLY A 244 -6.90 5.72 -17.07
CA GLY A 244 -8.05 6.58 -16.89
C GLY A 244 -9.18 6.34 -17.88
N PHE A 245 -10.29 6.97 -17.55
CA PHE A 245 -11.57 6.83 -18.20
C PHE A 245 -11.78 7.97 -19.19
N ILE A 246 -12.12 7.62 -20.43
CA ILE A 246 -12.43 8.55 -21.53
C ILE A 246 -13.74 8.09 -22.18
N LEU A 247 -14.59 9.04 -22.55
CA LEU A 247 -15.80 8.79 -23.33
C LEU A 247 -15.62 9.26 -24.78
N SER A 248 -16.01 8.42 -25.73
CA SER A 248 -15.97 8.77 -27.14
C SER A 248 -17.03 9.83 -27.46
N SER A 249 -16.64 10.87 -28.20
CA SER A 249 -17.56 11.88 -28.72
C SER A 249 -18.52 11.34 -29.79
N ALA A 250 -18.27 10.13 -30.31
CA ALA A 250 -19.15 9.46 -31.27
C ALA A 250 -20.34 8.73 -30.60
N ASN A 251 -20.28 8.53 -29.27
CA ASN A 251 -21.36 7.88 -28.53
C ASN A 251 -22.59 8.78 -28.42
N SER A 252 -23.77 8.17 -28.25
CA SER A 252 -24.96 8.94 -27.87
C SER A 252 -24.88 9.37 -26.40
N ASN A 253 -25.63 10.41 -26.01
CA ASN A 253 -25.70 10.80 -24.60
C ASN A 253 -26.19 9.65 -23.70
N ALA A 254 -27.15 8.85 -24.17
CA ALA A 254 -27.67 7.72 -23.42
C ALA A 254 -26.60 6.62 -23.19
N ASP A 255 -25.73 6.38 -24.18
CA ASP A 255 -24.64 5.43 -24.02
C ASP A 255 -23.59 5.97 -23.04
N ASN A 256 -23.24 7.26 -23.16
CA ASN A 256 -22.30 7.90 -22.24
C ASN A 256 -22.82 7.88 -20.80
N ASP A 257 -24.10 8.17 -20.57
CA ASP A 257 -24.73 8.08 -19.26
C ASP A 257 -24.65 6.65 -18.70
N ALA A 258 -24.89 5.64 -19.54
CA ALA A 258 -24.77 4.23 -19.14
C ALA A 258 -23.33 3.83 -18.81
N TYR A 259 -22.32 4.31 -19.55
CA TYR A 259 -20.91 4.05 -19.25
C TYR A 259 -20.47 4.74 -17.95
N ILE A 260 -20.92 5.98 -17.72
CA ILE A 260 -20.64 6.71 -16.48
C ILE A 260 -21.26 5.97 -15.29
N GLU A 261 -22.50 5.49 -15.43
CA GLU A 261 -23.17 4.73 -14.37
C GLU A 261 -22.40 3.44 -14.07
N ALA A 262 -22.01 2.66 -15.09
CA ALA A 262 -21.23 1.44 -14.89
C ALA A 262 -19.87 1.71 -14.23
N ALA A 263 -19.17 2.79 -14.59
CA ALA A 263 -17.94 3.19 -13.93
C ALA A 263 -18.19 3.60 -12.46
N ARG A 264 -19.26 4.35 -12.20
CA ARG A 264 -19.69 4.76 -10.86
C ARG A 264 -20.15 3.60 -9.99
N GLU A 265 -20.64 2.50 -10.56
CA GLU A 265 -20.99 1.30 -9.78
C GLU A 265 -19.79 0.35 -9.59
N SER A 266 -18.63 0.66 -10.17
CA SER A 266 -17.42 -0.17 -10.11
C SER A 266 -16.23 0.60 -9.53
N PHE A 267 -15.24 0.97 -10.33
CA PHE A 267 -13.96 1.53 -9.88
C PHE A 267 -14.03 3.02 -9.52
N LEU A 268 -15.15 3.70 -9.77
CA LEU A 268 -15.39 5.11 -9.39
C LEU A 268 -16.51 5.28 -8.34
N ASP A 269 -16.91 4.21 -7.66
CA ASP A 269 -18.02 4.22 -6.70
C ASP A 269 -17.81 5.10 -5.47
N ASN A 270 -16.56 5.38 -5.09
CA ASN A 270 -16.27 6.29 -3.98
C ASN A 270 -16.39 7.78 -4.36
N LEU A 271 -16.41 8.13 -5.65
CA LEU A 271 -16.43 9.54 -6.06
C LEU A 271 -17.64 10.33 -5.53
N PRO A 272 -18.88 9.81 -5.52
CA PRO A 272 -20.02 10.50 -4.92
C PRO A 272 -19.80 10.82 -3.44
N THR A 273 -19.30 9.84 -2.66
CA THR A 273 -18.97 10.01 -1.24
C THR A 273 -17.90 11.09 -1.06
N LEU A 274 -16.84 11.03 -1.86
CA LEU A 274 -15.76 12.02 -1.81
C LEU A 274 -16.27 13.44 -2.16
N ALA A 275 -17.19 13.55 -3.12
CA ALA A 275 -17.80 14.82 -3.48
C ALA A 275 -18.67 15.39 -2.34
N ASP A 276 -19.39 14.54 -1.60
CA ASP A 276 -20.19 14.96 -0.44
C ASP A 276 -19.32 15.32 0.76
N ASN A 277 -18.22 14.60 0.99
CA ASN A 277 -17.19 14.95 1.96
C ASN A 277 -16.59 16.33 1.66
N LEU A 278 -16.26 16.59 0.39
CA LEU A 278 -15.76 17.89 -0.05
C LEU A 278 -16.76 19.03 0.19
N LYS A 279 -18.05 18.82 -0.10
CA LYS A 279 -19.09 19.81 0.21
C LYS A 279 -19.18 20.09 1.71
N THR A 280 -19.09 19.04 2.53
CA THR A 280 -19.14 19.16 3.99
C THR A 280 -17.97 19.99 4.50
N LEU A 281 -16.75 19.66 4.09
CA LEU A 281 -15.54 20.41 4.47
C LEU A 281 -15.59 21.89 4.05
N LYS A 282 -16.21 22.19 2.90
CA LYS A 282 -16.37 23.57 2.41
C LYS A 282 -17.40 24.39 3.18
N SER A 283 -18.40 23.75 3.78
CA SER A 283 -19.61 24.43 4.28
C SER A 283 -19.85 24.33 5.79
N ASP A 284 -19.44 23.24 6.44
CA ASP A 284 -19.59 23.08 7.89
C ASP A 284 -18.59 23.98 8.63
N GLN A 285 -19.09 24.79 9.56
CA GLN A 285 -18.28 25.73 10.34
C GLN A 285 -17.13 25.06 11.12
N LYS A 286 -17.26 23.78 11.47
CA LYS A 286 -16.19 23.01 12.13
C LYS A 286 -14.94 22.87 11.26
N PHE A 287 -15.11 22.83 9.94
CA PHE A 287 -14.03 22.55 8.99
C PHE A 287 -13.71 23.72 8.04
N ALA A 288 -14.73 24.50 7.68
CA ALA A 288 -14.70 25.43 6.55
C ALA A 288 -13.57 26.45 6.60
N SER A 289 -13.23 27.03 7.77
CA SER A 289 -12.12 27.98 7.84
C SER A 289 -10.77 27.28 7.61
N ARG A 290 -10.53 26.14 8.25
CA ARG A 290 -9.29 25.37 8.08
C ARG A 290 -9.14 24.85 6.65
N PHE A 291 -10.24 24.46 6.01
CA PHE A 291 -10.22 23.94 4.65
C PHE A 291 -10.08 25.05 3.61
N ASN A 292 -10.99 26.03 3.58
CA ASN A 292 -11.06 27.04 2.53
C ASN A 292 -9.86 28.00 2.53
N ASP A 293 -9.24 28.26 3.68
CA ASP A 293 -8.12 29.19 3.81
C ASP A 293 -6.74 28.52 3.61
N SER A 294 -6.71 27.19 3.37
CA SER A 294 -5.47 26.41 3.27
C SER A 294 -4.95 26.22 1.84
N SER A 295 -3.70 25.77 1.71
CA SER A 295 -3.11 25.37 0.42
C SER A 295 -3.84 24.15 -0.16
N ILE A 296 -3.74 23.94 -1.47
CA ILE A 296 -4.28 22.73 -2.14
C ILE A 296 -3.79 21.45 -1.46
N GLU A 297 -2.51 21.40 -1.09
CA GLU A 297 -1.93 20.25 -0.39
C GLU A 297 -2.60 19.99 0.97
N ASN A 298 -2.84 21.04 1.76
CA ASN A 298 -3.56 20.88 3.02
C ASN A 298 -5.04 20.55 2.80
N GLN A 299 -5.67 21.05 1.73
CA GLN A 299 -7.03 20.64 1.35
C GLN A 299 -7.09 19.15 0.97
N GLN A 300 -6.11 18.64 0.21
CA GLN A 300 -5.99 17.22 -0.12
C GLN A 300 -5.87 16.38 1.17
N ARG A 301 -4.97 16.76 2.08
CA ARG A 301 -4.77 16.06 3.36
C ARG A 301 -6.04 16.09 4.22
N LEU A 302 -6.70 17.23 4.37
CA LEU A 302 -7.95 17.34 5.12
C LEU A 302 -9.09 16.50 4.52
N LEU A 303 -9.24 16.52 3.20
CA LEU A 303 -10.23 15.69 2.50
C LEU A 303 -9.95 14.20 2.71
N THR A 304 -8.68 13.81 2.66
CA THR A 304 -8.23 12.44 2.91
C THR A 304 -8.58 12.01 4.33
N GLU A 305 -8.14 12.76 5.35
CA GLU A 305 -8.37 12.40 6.76
C GLU A 305 -9.87 12.36 7.10
N TYR A 306 -10.64 13.33 6.61
CA TYR A 306 -12.08 13.33 6.82
C TYR A 306 -12.71 12.09 6.16
N SER A 307 -12.33 11.77 4.93
CA SER A 307 -12.90 10.63 4.19
C SER A 307 -12.57 9.29 4.84
N ILE A 308 -11.33 9.11 5.30
CA ILE A 308 -10.92 7.90 6.05
C ILE A 308 -11.71 7.80 7.35
N ALA A 309 -11.86 8.89 8.10
CA ALA A 309 -12.60 8.88 9.36
C ALA A 309 -14.10 8.60 9.16
N GLN A 310 -14.72 9.13 8.09
CA GLN A 310 -16.12 8.83 7.77
C GLN A 310 -16.30 7.36 7.36
N LEU A 311 -15.40 6.83 6.52
CA LEU A 311 -15.46 5.42 6.14
C LEU A 311 -15.25 4.51 7.34
N TRP A 312 -14.29 4.81 8.21
CA TRP A 312 -14.06 4.06 9.43
C TRP A 312 -15.30 4.05 10.32
N ARG A 313 -15.95 5.21 10.55
CA ARG A 313 -17.18 5.28 11.33
C ARG A 313 -18.29 4.43 10.71
N LYS A 314 -18.53 4.58 9.42
CA LYS A 314 -19.54 3.80 8.68
C LYS A 314 -19.27 2.30 8.78
N GLN A 315 -18.02 1.87 8.56
CA GLN A 315 -17.67 0.46 8.59
C GLN A 315 -17.80 -0.11 10.01
N ARG A 316 -17.37 0.64 11.03
CA ARG A 316 -17.49 0.22 12.42
C ARG A 316 -18.93 0.25 12.95
N GLU A 317 -19.79 1.14 12.47
CA GLU A 317 -21.22 1.05 12.77
C GLU A 317 -21.83 -0.28 12.31
N ILE A 318 -21.30 -0.85 11.22
CA ILE A 318 -21.77 -2.11 10.65
C ILE A 318 -21.10 -3.32 11.32
N ASN A 319 -19.77 -3.28 11.49
CA ASN A 319 -18.98 -4.47 11.79
C ASN A 319 -18.22 -4.44 13.13
N PHE A 320 -18.36 -3.42 13.96
CA PHE A 320 -17.62 -3.42 15.23
C PHE A 320 -18.03 -4.59 16.13
N ALA A 321 -19.30 -5.00 16.10
CA ALA A 321 -19.75 -6.19 16.82
C ALA A 321 -19.17 -7.50 16.26
N SER A 322 -18.74 -7.55 14.99
CA SER A 322 -18.09 -8.74 14.43
C SER A 322 -16.62 -8.88 14.83
N LEU A 323 -16.07 -7.89 15.56
CA LEU A 323 -14.76 -8.03 16.21
C LEU A 323 -14.79 -9.01 17.40
N TYR A 324 -16.00 -9.38 17.86
CA TYR A 324 -16.21 -10.36 18.90
C TYR A 324 -16.49 -11.74 18.32
N SER A 325 -15.98 -12.80 18.95
CA SER A 325 -16.36 -14.17 18.60
C SER A 325 -17.84 -14.43 18.97
N GLU A 326 -18.46 -15.44 18.36
CA GLU A 326 -19.86 -15.78 18.66
C GLU A 326 -20.09 -16.11 20.15
N ASP A 327 -19.15 -16.83 20.75
CA ASP A 327 -19.20 -17.24 22.16
C ASP A 327 -19.07 -16.03 23.09
N ILE A 328 -18.08 -15.16 22.85
CA ILE A 328 -17.88 -13.93 23.64
C ILE A 328 -19.05 -12.96 23.44
N THR A 329 -19.65 -12.89 22.25
CA THR A 329 -20.80 -12.02 21.98
C THR A 329 -21.98 -12.34 22.89
N SER A 330 -22.24 -13.63 23.13
CA SER A 330 -23.36 -14.06 23.99
C SER A 330 -23.14 -13.66 25.44
N GLU A 331 -21.93 -13.89 25.98
CA GLU A 331 -21.56 -13.49 27.34
C GLU A 331 -21.60 -11.97 27.52
N LEU A 332 -21.04 -11.23 26.57
CA LEU A 332 -21.01 -9.77 26.56
C LEU A 332 -22.43 -9.18 26.62
N GLN A 333 -23.36 -9.73 25.83
CA GLN A 333 -24.76 -9.30 25.86
C GLN A 333 -25.44 -9.54 27.20
N GLU A 334 -25.16 -10.66 27.87
CA GLU A 334 -25.70 -10.94 29.20
C GLU A 334 -25.19 -9.94 30.23
N VAL A 335 -23.88 -9.66 30.21
CA VAL A 335 -23.29 -8.74 31.17
C VAL A 335 -23.77 -7.31 30.94
N LEU A 336 -23.84 -6.83 29.69
CA LEU A 336 -24.35 -5.49 29.40
C LEU A 336 -25.80 -5.29 29.85
N LYS A 337 -26.64 -6.32 29.77
CA LYS A 337 -28.01 -6.28 30.31
C LYS A 337 -28.04 -6.05 31.82
N THR A 338 -27.08 -6.60 32.57
CA THR A 338 -26.96 -6.32 34.02
C THR A 338 -26.58 -4.88 34.34
N LYS A 339 -26.07 -4.14 33.35
CA LYS A 339 -25.67 -2.73 33.41
C LYS A 339 -26.70 -1.78 32.77
N ASP A 340 -27.93 -2.26 32.54
CA ASP A 340 -29.00 -1.53 31.84
C ASP A 340 -28.56 -0.97 30.47
N SER A 341 -27.76 -1.75 29.73
CA SER A 341 -27.31 -1.43 28.36
C SER A 341 -27.34 -2.67 27.45
N ASP A 342 -27.00 -2.46 26.18
CA ASP A 342 -26.88 -3.51 25.17
C ASP A 342 -25.67 -3.27 24.25
N LEU A 343 -25.31 -4.32 23.50
CA LEU A 343 -24.13 -4.33 22.65
C LEU A 343 -24.19 -3.27 21.55
N GLU A 344 -25.35 -3.06 20.95
CA GLU A 344 -25.55 -2.08 19.87
C GLU A 344 -25.31 -0.67 20.40
N THR A 345 -25.94 -0.33 21.54
CA THR A 345 -25.83 0.97 22.20
C THR A 345 -24.38 1.27 22.61
N GLU A 346 -23.69 0.32 23.25
CA GLU A 346 -22.30 0.53 23.64
C GLU A 346 -21.38 0.62 22.42
N THR A 347 -21.61 -0.19 21.40
CA THR A 347 -20.86 -0.12 20.14
C THR A 347 -21.00 1.26 19.50
N SER A 348 -22.22 1.78 19.34
CA SER A 348 -22.42 3.12 18.76
C SER A 348 -21.70 4.22 19.57
N LYS A 349 -21.69 4.13 20.91
CA LYS A 349 -20.93 5.08 21.75
C LYS A 349 -19.43 5.01 21.48
N LEU A 350 -18.88 3.80 21.36
CA LEU A 350 -17.45 3.60 21.08
C LEU A 350 -17.08 4.07 19.69
N VAL A 351 -17.91 3.82 18.67
CA VAL A 351 -17.66 4.31 17.31
C VAL A 351 -17.61 5.82 17.25
N VAL A 352 -18.54 6.53 17.90
CA VAL A 352 -18.49 8.00 17.99
C VAL A 352 -17.22 8.44 18.70
N LYS A 353 -16.95 7.88 19.89
CA LYS A 353 -15.81 8.28 20.73
C LYS A 353 -14.46 8.06 20.06
N TYR A 354 -14.23 6.84 19.56
CA TYR A 354 -12.97 6.48 18.92
C TYR A 354 -12.85 7.11 17.54
N GLY A 355 -13.95 7.26 16.81
CA GLY A 355 -14.00 8.02 15.56
C GLY A 355 -13.51 9.46 15.74
N ASP A 356 -13.96 10.16 16.79
CA ASP A 356 -13.50 11.52 17.09
C ASP A 356 -12.02 11.58 17.53
N LEU A 357 -11.52 10.56 18.21
CA LEU A 357 -10.09 10.48 18.59
C LEU A 357 -9.18 10.35 17.36
N ILE A 358 -9.61 9.62 16.34
CA ILE A 358 -8.77 9.29 15.19
C ILE A 358 -8.95 10.25 14.01
N ASP A 359 -9.99 11.07 14.03
CA ASP A 359 -10.33 11.99 12.95
C ASP A 359 -9.40 13.21 12.94
N LEU A 360 -8.30 13.13 12.19
CA LEU A 360 -7.30 14.19 12.08
C LEU A 360 -7.79 15.45 11.36
N SER A 361 -8.97 15.39 10.72
CA SER A 361 -9.58 16.57 10.10
C SER A 361 -10.20 17.52 11.13
N LEU A 362 -10.53 17.03 12.33
CA LEU A 362 -11.03 17.81 13.45
C LEU A 362 -10.00 18.85 13.91
N VAL A 363 -10.49 20.01 14.37
CA VAL A 363 -9.65 21.13 14.83
C VAL A 363 -8.89 20.74 16.09
N GLU A 364 -9.54 19.97 16.97
CA GLU A 364 -8.99 19.45 18.21
C GLU A 364 -7.77 18.54 17.97
N ASN A 365 -7.70 17.88 16.80
CA ASN A 365 -6.61 16.99 16.40
C ASN A 365 -5.58 17.67 15.48
N SER A 366 -5.60 19.00 15.37
CA SER A 366 -4.72 19.75 14.45
C SER A 366 -3.23 19.60 14.75
N ASP A 367 -2.83 19.50 16.01
CA ASP A 367 -1.42 19.28 16.39
C ASP A 367 -0.94 17.90 15.96
N VAL A 368 -1.77 16.87 16.16
CA VAL A 368 -1.49 15.50 15.71
C VAL A 368 -1.40 15.45 14.19
N PHE A 369 -2.36 16.06 13.48
CA PHE A 369 -2.34 16.18 12.02
C PHE A 369 -1.03 16.80 11.53
N ASN A 370 -0.61 17.91 12.13
CA ASN A 370 0.63 18.58 11.73
C ASN A 370 1.86 17.73 12.04
N SER A 371 1.87 17.02 13.17
CA SER A 371 2.96 16.12 13.52
C SER A 371 3.06 14.94 12.57
N PHE A 372 1.94 14.31 12.22
CA PHE A 372 1.88 13.17 11.32
C PHE A 372 2.45 13.51 9.93
N TYR A 373 1.93 14.59 9.33
CA TYR A 373 2.33 15.01 7.99
C TYR A 373 3.67 15.76 7.88
N ASN A 374 4.26 16.16 9.01
CA ASN A 374 5.59 16.79 9.04
C ASN A 374 6.61 15.96 9.84
N SER A 375 6.30 14.70 10.14
CA SER A 375 7.16 13.82 10.93
C SER A 375 8.51 13.59 10.25
N THR A 376 9.55 13.40 11.05
CA THR A 376 10.93 13.15 10.59
C THR A 376 11.24 11.65 10.56
N GLU A 377 12.45 11.29 10.14
CA GLU A 377 12.91 9.89 10.07
C GLU A 377 12.87 9.14 11.42
N GLU A 378 12.80 9.83 12.57
CA GLU A 378 12.82 9.19 13.90
C GLU A 378 11.49 8.55 14.34
N THR A 379 10.38 8.75 13.63
CA THR A 379 9.09 8.13 13.98
C THR A 379 9.04 6.64 13.61
N ASP A 380 8.35 5.84 14.43
CA ASP A 380 8.05 4.43 14.13
C ASP A 380 7.43 4.28 12.72
N TYR A 381 7.81 3.23 12.00
CA TYR A 381 7.36 3.02 10.62
C TYR A 381 5.84 2.88 10.53
N SER A 382 5.23 2.10 11.43
CA SER A 382 3.78 1.91 11.43
C SER A 382 3.05 3.23 11.68
N ASP A 383 3.56 4.06 12.60
CA ASP A 383 2.97 5.36 12.94
C ASP A 383 3.11 6.39 11.81
N LYS A 384 4.17 6.31 10.99
CA LYS A 384 4.33 7.12 9.77
C LYS A 384 3.31 6.77 8.69
N ILE A 385 2.91 5.50 8.62
CA ILE A 385 1.92 5.02 7.66
C ILE A 385 0.51 5.31 8.17
N ASN A 386 0.21 4.89 9.40
CA ASN A 386 -1.10 5.01 10.01
C ASN A 386 -0.97 5.30 11.52
N ILE A 387 -1.22 6.54 11.92
CA ILE A 387 -1.12 6.96 13.32
C ILE A 387 -2.33 6.58 14.19
N THR A 388 -3.44 6.14 13.58
CA THR A 388 -4.69 5.82 14.29
C THR A 388 -4.51 4.80 15.43
N PRO A 389 -3.80 3.66 15.26
CA PRO A 389 -3.53 2.74 16.37
C PRO A 389 -2.79 3.40 17.52
N LYS A 390 -1.82 4.28 17.24
CA LYS A 390 -1.05 5.00 18.25
C LYS A 390 -1.92 5.96 19.06
N LEU A 391 -2.84 6.67 18.41
CA LEU A 391 -3.78 7.56 19.12
C LEU A 391 -4.69 6.79 20.08
N LEU A 392 -5.16 5.61 19.66
CA LEU A 392 -5.94 4.74 20.54
C LEU A 392 -5.08 4.14 21.65
N GLN A 393 -3.85 3.71 21.35
CA GLN A 393 -2.89 3.25 22.36
C GLN A 393 -2.68 4.31 23.45
N ASP A 394 -2.36 5.54 23.07
CA ASP A 394 -2.10 6.64 24.00
C ASP A 394 -3.35 6.94 24.85
N TYR A 395 -4.53 6.91 24.24
CA TYR A 395 -5.78 7.07 24.95
C TYR A 395 -6.03 5.93 25.96
N PHE A 396 -5.77 4.67 25.59
CA PHE A 396 -5.96 3.52 26.48
C PHE A 396 -4.96 3.51 27.63
N VAL A 397 -3.69 3.84 27.38
CA VAL A 397 -2.68 3.99 28.43
C VAL A 397 -3.08 5.08 29.41
N ALA A 398 -3.57 6.22 28.92
CA ALA A 398 -3.98 7.33 29.78
C ALA A 398 -5.27 7.04 30.56
N SER A 399 -6.26 6.40 29.94
CA SER A 399 -7.62 6.29 30.48
C SER A 399 -7.93 4.96 31.16
N HIS A 400 -7.16 3.90 30.84
CA HIS A 400 -7.41 2.53 31.29
C HIS A 400 -6.15 1.84 31.87
N ALA A 401 -5.22 2.61 32.44
CA ALA A 401 -3.98 2.09 33.04
C ALA A 401 -4.21 0.97 34.07
N ASP A 402 -5.25 1.08 34.91
CA ASP A 402 -5.60 0.04 35.90
C ASP A 402 -6.01 -1.28 35.24
N LEU A 403 -6.78 -1.22 34.15
CA LEU A 403 -7.17 -2.40 33.38
C LEU A 403 -5.93 -3.04 32.75
N LEU A 404 -5.10 -2.26 32.06
CA LEU A 404 -3.88 -2.74 31.42
C LEU A 404 -2.95 -3.39 32.44
N SER A 405 -2.73 -2.74 33.59
CA SER A 405 -1.93 -3.26 34.70
C SER A 405 -2.45 -4.62 35.19
N LYS A 406 -3.77 -4.77 35.32
CA LYS A 406 -4.38 -6.05 35.72
C LYS A 406 -4.14 -7.13 34.66
N VAL A 407 -4.32 -6.83 33.38
CA VAL A 407 -4.07 -7.79 32.29
C VAL A 407 -2.60 -8.21 32.28
N SER A 408 -1.67 -7.25 32.37
CA SER A 408 -0.22 -7.49 32.45
C SER A 408 0.18 -8.36 33.65
N GLU A 409 -0.36 -8.09 34.84
CA GLU A 409 -0.13 -8.96 36.01
C GLU A 409 -0.57 -10.40 35.74
N LYS A 410 -1.67 -10.61 35.01
CA LYS A 410 -2.12 -11.97 34.69
C LYS A 410 -1.22 -12.65 33.69
N LEU A 411 -0.78 -11.92 32.66
CA LEU A 411 0.19 -12.40 31.69
C LEU A 411 1.52 -12.83 32.37
N ILE A 412 2.04 -12.01 33.27
CA ILE A 412 3.26 -12.29 34.02
C ILE A 412 3.09 -13.55 34.88
N ASN A 413 1.99 -13.63 35.64
CA ASN A 413 1.71 -14.80 36.49
C ASN A 413 1.51 -16.08 35.67
N ALA A 414 0.91 -15.99 34.49
CA ALA A 414 0.71 -17.12 33.62
C ALA A 414 1.98 -17.58 32.90
N LYS A 415 2.90 -16.67 32.55
CA LYS A 415 4.22 -17.07 32.01
C LYS A 415 5.04 -17.90 33.00
N GLN A 416 4.87 -17.67 34.31
CA GLN A 416 5.49 -18.54 35.33
C GLN A 416 4.98 -19.98 35.26
N LEU A 417 3.86 -20.24 34.59
CA LEU A 417 3.32 -21.57 34.35
C LEU A 417 3.85 -22.18 33.04
N SER A 418 4.11 -21.41 31.97
CA SER A 418 4.38 -22.05 30.66
C SER A 418 4.69 -21.20 29.41
N PHE A 419 5.94 -20.79 29.20
CA PHE A 419 6.45 -20.49 27.85
C PHE A 419 7.90 -20.97 27.70
N ASP A 420 8.17 -22.23 28.09
CA ASP A 420 9.47 -22.85 27.78
C ASP A 420 9.38 -23.47 26.39
N GLU A 421 9.80 -22.72 25.38
CA GLU A 421 9.84 -23.14 23.97
C GLU A 421 10.76 -24.37 23.74
N ASN A 422 11.53 -24.77 24.74
CA ASN A 422 12.38 -25.96 24.70
C ASN A 422 11.62 -27.28 24.94
N SER A 423 10.30 -27.26 25.09
CA SER A 423 9.51 -28.50 25.23
C SER A 423 9.09 -29.03 23.85
N ASP A 424 9.63 -30.19 23.44
CA ASP A 424 9.27 -30.91 22.20
C ASP A 424 7.81 -31.46 22.21
N ASP A 425 6.99 -31.18 23.23
CA ASP A 425 5.63 -31.73 23.39
C ASP A 425 4.55 -30.68 23.16
N GLN A 426 3.99 -30.67 21.95
CA GLN A 426 2.87 -29.80 21.56
C GLN A 426 1.66 -29.92 22.51
N ASN A 427 1.41 -31.07 23.14
CA ASN A 427 0.28 -31.22 24.06
C ASN A 427 0.48 -30.42 25.35
N THR A 428 1.74 -30.30 25.79
CA THR A 428 2.09 -29.50 26.96
C THR A 428 1.90 -28.01 26.65
N ILE A 429 2.33 -27.53 25.47
CA ILE A 429 2.09 -26.15 25.00
C ILE A 429 0.58 -25.84 24.92
N ILE A 430 -0.22 -26.74 24.36
CA ILE A 430 -1.67 -26.57 24.24
C ILE A 430 -2.34 -26.51 25.62
N SER A 431 -2.01 -27.43 26.52
CA SER A 431 -2.57 -27.46 27.89
C SER A 431 -2.25 -26.19 28.68
N ASN A 432 -1.03 -25.72 28.52
CA ASN A 432 -0.49 -24.53 29.14
C ASN A 432 -1.14 -23.23 28.63
N ARG A 433 -1.31 -23.14 27.30
CA ARG A 433 -2.09 -22.07 26.69
C ARG A 433 -3.52 -22.10 27.21
N GLN A 434 -4.18 -23.26 27.26
CA GLN A 434 -5.56 -23.40 27.76
C GLN A 434 -5.70 -22.95 29.23
N GLU A 435 -4.79 -23.34 30.13
CA GLU A 435 -4.80 -22.90 31.53
C GLU A 435 -4.62 -21.37 31.64
N PHE A 436 -3.79 -20.79 30.77
CA PHE A 436 -3.65 -19.35 30.64
C PHE A 436 -4.95 -18.67 30.18
N LEU A 437 -5.66 -19.25 29.21
CA LEU A 437 -6.96 -18.74 28.74
C LEU A 437 -8.02 -18.79 29.83
N ASP A 438 -8.15 -19.92 30.53
CA ASP A 438 -9.10 -20.10 31.62
C ASP A 438 -8.83 -19.09 32.75
N THR A 439 -7.54 -18.80 33.00
CA THR A 439 -7.09 -17.79 33.96
C THR A 439 -7.50 -16.38 33.51
N LEU A 440 -7.28 -16.01 32.23
CA LEU A 440 -7.73 -14.73 31.70
C LEU A 440 -9.26 -14.59 31.74
N LYS A 441 -10.01 -15.59 31.25
CA LYS A 441 -11.49 -15.62 31.29
C LYS A 441 -12.03 -15.46 32.72
N THR A 442 -11.45 -16.17 33.69
CA THR A 442 -11.88 -16.12 35.10
C THR A 442 -11.57 -14.76 35.75
N LEU A 443 -10.49 -14.09 35.35
CA LEU A 443 -10.02 -12.84 35.98
C LEU A 443 -10.64 -11.58 35.36
N LEU A 444 -11.19 -11.74 34.17
CA LEU A 444 -11.89 -10.72 33.41
C LEU A 444 -13.39 -10.81 33.67
N SER A 445 -13.79 -10.91 34.95
CA SER A 445 -15.20 -10.81 35.35
C SER A 445 -15.74 -9.46 34.92
N LEU A 446 -16.46 -9.47 33.79
CA LEU A 446 -17.02 -8.28 33.16
C LEU A 446 -17.99 -7.54 34.09
N GLN A 447 -18.51 -8.21 35.12
CA GLN A 447 -19.55 -7.66 36.01
C GLN A 447 -19.11 -6.44 36.82
N ASP A 448 -17.83 -6.28 37.13
CA ASP A 448 -17.33 -5.19 38.00
C ASP A 448 -16.68 -4.02 37.23
N LEU A 449 -16.61 -4.11 35.90
CA LEU A 449 -15.96 -3.11 35.05
C LEU A 449 -16.97 -2.06 34.52
N PRO A 450 -16.51 -0.83 34.19
CA PRO A 450 -17.24 0.10 33.34
C PRO A 450 -17.49 -0.48 31.95
N GLN A 451 -18.57 -0.08 31.29
CA GLN A 451 -19.00 -0.65 30.00
C GLN A 451 -17.90 -0.62 28.94
N GLU A 452 -17.15 0.47 28.80
CA GLU A 452 -16.04 0.53 27.84
C GLU A 452 -14.93 -0.50 28.15
N GLN A 453 -14.59 -0.69 29.43
CA GLN A 453 -13.59 -1.68 29.83
C GLN A 453 -14.09 -3.11 29.61
N ILE A 454 -15.39 -3.37 29.81
CA ILE A 454 -16.04 -4.64 29.46
C ILE A 454 -15.83 -4.93 27.97
N MET A 455 -16.06 -3.94 27.10
CA MET A 455 -15.90 -4.08 25.65
C MET A 455 -14.45 -4.35 25.26
N LEU A 456 -13.49 -3.60 25.81
CA LEU A 456 -12.05 -3.80 25.55
C LEU A 456 -11.58 -5.19 25.99
N VAL A 457 -12.06 -5.66 27.14
CA VAL A 457 -11.77 -6.99 27.65
C VAL A 457 -12.35 -8.08 26.73
N ALA A 458 -13.59 -7.91 26.29
CA ALA A 458 -14.23 -8.83 25.36
C ALA A 458 -13.46 -8.91 24.02
N LEU A 459 -12.87 -7.80 23.54
CA LEU A 459 -12.03 -7.82 22.34
C LEU A 459 -10.80 -8.71 22.52
N LEU A 460 -10.11 -8.63 23.65
CA LEU A 460 -8.96 -9.50 23.95
C LEU A 460 -9.37 -10.97 24.04
N LEU A 461 -10.50 -11.25 24.70
CA LEU A 461 -11.01 -12.62 24.85
C LEU A 461 -11.47 -13.23 23.52
N SER A 462 -11.91 -12.41 22.56
CA SER A 462 -12.42 -12.90 21.27
C SER A 462 -11.34 -13.52 20.40
N ASP A 463 -10.10 -13.03 20.47
CA ASP A 463 -8.96 -13.62 19.73
C ASP A 463 -8.43 -14.89 20.39
N ILE A 464 -8.85 -15.13 21.63
CA ILE A 464 -8.40 -16.23 22.48
C ILE A 464 -9.33 -17.45 22.33
N ASP A 465 -10.60 -17.24 21.98
CA ASP A 465 -11.67 -18.24 22.04
C ASP A 465 -11.81 -19.12 20.78
N SER A 466 -10.91 -18.99 19.80
CA SER A 466 -10.93 -19.85 18.61
C SER A 466 -10.57 -21.29 18.99
N SER A 467 -11.26 -22.27 18.39
CA SER A 467 -11.00 -23.71 18.58
C SER A 467 -9.60 -24.16 18.18
N GLU A 468 -8.78 -23.27 17.61
CA GLU A 468 -7.41 -23.48 17.15
C GLU A 468 -6.45 -22.55 17.92
N ILE A 469 -6.11 -22.95 19.14
CA ILE A 469 -5.25 -22.24 20.11
C ILE A 469 -3.87 -21.84 19.54
N ILE A 470 -3.44 -22.44 18.43
CA ILE A 470 -2.17 -22.16 17.76
C ILE A 470 -2.26 -20.89 16.88
N GLU A 471 -3.46 -20.48 16.48
CA GLU A 471 -3.70 -19.39 15.52
C GLU A 471 -4.20 -18.08 16.18
N SER A 472 -4.19 -17.98 17.51
CA SER A 472 -4.61 -16.76 18.20
C SER A 472 -3.65 -15.59 17.92
N SER A 473 -4.14 -14.56 17.23
CA SER A 473 -3.40 -13.34 16.89
C SER A 473 -2.87 -12.60 18.12
N PHE A 474 -3.68 -12.47 19.19
CA PHE A 474 -3.24 -11.84 20.43
C PHE A 474 -2.11 -12.60 21.12
N ILE A 475 -2.21 -13.94 21.15
CA ILE A 475 -1.16 -14.77 21.75
C ILE A 475 0.11 -14.66 20.94
N ASN A 476 0.03 -14.82 19.61
CA ASN A 476 1.18 -14.73 18.72
C ASN A 476 1.86 -13.36 18.85
N TYR A 477 1.08 -12.28 18.85
CA TYR A 477 1.56 -10.92 19.10
C TYR A 477 2.33 -10.82 20.42
N ILE A 478 1.71 -11.20 21.54
CA ILE A 478 2.32 -11.06 22.86
C ILE A 478 3.56 -11.95 22.99
N THR A 479 3.53 -13.19 22.50
CA THR A 479 4.69 -14.10 22.55
C THR A 479 5.82 -13.69 21.64
N GLY A 480 5.52 -12.99 20.53
CA GLY A 480 6.52 -12.43 19.61
C GLY A 480 7.22 -11.19 20.14
N LEU A 481 6.77 -10.60 21.26
CA LEU A 481 7.43 -9.44 21.87
C LEU A 481 8.83 -9.83 22.39
N GLU A 482 9.84 -9.02 22.04
CA GLU A 482 11.17 -9.08 22.63
C GLU A 482 11.23 -8.51 24.08
N VAL A 483 10.18 -8.76 24.87
CA VAL A 483 10.03 -8.25 26.24
C VAL A 483 9.87 -9.41 27.21
N GLU A 484 10.70 -9.46 28.25
CA GLU A 484 10.52 -10.45 29.32
C GLU A 484 9.27 -10.12 30.15
N PHE A 485 8.32 -11.06 30.30
CA PHE A 485 7.14 -10.83 31.15
C PHE A 485 7.51 -10.98 32.62
N ASN A 486 7.86 -9.86 33.22
CA ASN A 486 8.16 -9.74 34.63
C ASN A 486 7.66 -8.36 35.13
N GLU A 487 7.65 -8.18 36.45
CA GLU A 487 7.17 -6.91 37.05
C GLU A 487 8.02 -5.69 36.64
N GLN A 488 9.26 -5.86 36.18
CA GLN A 488 10.12 -4.74 35.77
C GLN A 488 9.71 -4.18 34.40
N ASN A 489 9.17 -5.02 33.52
CA ASN A 489 8.76 -4.65 32.16
C ASN A 489 7.23 -4.51 32.02
N LYS A 490 6.53 -4.34 33.14
CA LYS A 490 5.06 -4.26 33.16
C LYS A 490 4.52 -3.09 32.35
N ASP A 491 5.22 -1.96 32.35
CA ASP A 491 4.82 -0.78 31.57
C ASP A 491 4.94 -1.04 30.06
N ASP A 492 6.00 -1.73 29.62
CA ASP A 492 6.15 -2.12 28.21
C ASP A 492 5.04 -3.08 27.79
N LEU A 493 4.65 -4.02 28.67
CA LEU A 493 3.54 -4.92 28.43
C LEU A 493 2.20 -4.18 28.35
N ASN A 494 1.98 -3.18 29.22
CA ASN A 494 0.80 -2.32 29.14
C ASN A 494 0.74 -1.57 27.80
N GLN A 495 1.87 -1.04 27.34
CA GLN A 495 1.98 -0.35 26.04
C GLN A 495 1.66 -1.30 24.88
N ALA A 496 2.16 -2.54 24.91
CA ALA A 496 1.91 -3.54 23.88
C ALA A 496 0.42 -3.95 23.84
N ILE A 497 -0.21 -4.24 24.98
CA ILE A 497 -1.64 -4.58 25.04
C ILE A 497 -2.49 -3.42 24.52
N ALA A 498 -2.16 -2.19 24.91
CA ALA A 498 -2.85 -1.00 24.43
C ALA A 498 -2.69 -0.81 22.91
N LEU A 499 -1.51 -1.10 22.37
CA LEU A 499 -1.26 -1.04 20.93
C LEU A 499 -2.06 -2.10 20.18
N TYR A 500 -2.10 -3.33 20.69
CA TYR A 500 -2.89 -4.41 20.12
C TYR A 500 -4.37 -4.04 20.03
N LEU A 501 -4.95 -3.56 21.13
CA LEU A 501 -6.32 -3.05 21.16
C LEU A 501 -6.51 -1.88 20.19
N GLY A 502 -5.54 -0.98 20.14
CA GLY A 502 -5.50 0.14 19.19
C GLY A 502 -5.60 -0.35 17.75
N ARG A 503 -4.76 -1.32 17.35
CA ARG A 503 -4.76 -1.93 16.01
C ARG A 503 -6.07 -2.63 15.71
N LYS A 504 -6.57 -3.47 16.62
CA LYS A 504 -7.83 -4.22 16.47
C LYS A 504 -9.03 -3.31 16.22
N ILE A 505 -9.06 -2.14 16.85
CA ILE A 505 -10.14 -1.14 16.68
C ILE A 505 -9.87 -0.25 15.46
N ALA A 506 -8.63 0.15 15.22
CA ALA A 506 -8.23 1.07 14.16
C ALA A 506 -8.33 0.46 12.77
N PHE A 507 -7.72 -0.70 12.55
CA PHE A 507 -7.55 -1.27 11.22
C PHE A 507 -8.86 -1.82 10.65
N LEU A 508 -9.16 -1.43 9.43
CA LEU A 508 -10.22 -2.03 8.65
C LEU A 508 -9.62 -3.21 7.88
N ASP A 509 -10.18 -4.40 8.01
CA ASP A 509 -9.79 -5.51 7.14
C ASP A 509 -10.34 -5.26 5.74
N LEU A 510 -9.48 -4.76 4.86
CA LEU A 510 -9.81 -4.50 3.46
C LEU A 510 -9.44 -5.69 2.56
N SER A 511 -8.84 -6.74 3.11
CA SER A 511 -8.55 -7.99 2.40
C SER A 511 -9.74 -8.95 2.43
N ASP A 512 -10.63 -8.79 3.41
CA ASP A 512 -11.89 -9.53 3.49
C ASP A 512 -12.86 -9.10 2.37
N LYS A 513 -13.05 -10.00 1.40
CA LYS A 513 -13.95 -9.85 0.25
C LYS A 513 -15.40 -9.59 0.66
N GLU A 514 -15.85 -10.12 1.80
CA GLU A 514 -17.21 -9.84 2.29
C GLU A 514 -17.31 -8.43 2.85
N ALA A 515 -16.29 -7.96 3.59
CA ALA A 515 -16.23 -6.62 4.14
C ALA A 515 -16.21 -5.52 3.06
N ILE A 516 -15.55 -5.78 1.93
CA ILE A 516 -15.42 -4.81 0.82
C ILE A 516 -16.44 -5.00 -0.31
N ALA A 517 -17.32 -6.01 -0.26
CA ALA A 517 -18.22 -6.35 -1.37
C ALA A 517 -19.14 -5.20 -1.84
N SER A 518 -19.46 -4.25 -0.94
CA SER A 518 -20.25 -3.05 -1.27
C SER A 518 -19.43 -1.85 -1.72
N HIS A 519 -18.11 -2.01 -1.85
CA HIS A 519 -17.14 -0.97 -2.20
C HIS A 519 -16.41 -1.42 -3.47
N GLY A 520 -16.99 -1.08 -4.62
CA GLY A 520 -16.50 -1.43 -5.95
C GLY A 520 -15.05 -1.00 -6.20
N HIS A 521 -14.64 0.20 -5.79
CA HIS A 521 -13.24 0.65 -5.88
C HIS A 521 -12.27 -0.28 -5.13
N LEU A 522 -12.64 -0.74 -3.94
CA LEU A 522 -11.83 -1.66 -3.13
C LEU A 522 -11.86 -3.08 -3.69
N THR A 523 -13.02 -3.55 -4.15
CA THR A 523 -13.14 -4.86 -4.81
C THR A 523 -12.31 -4.91 -6.09
N ASN A 524 -12.28 -3.81 -6.87
CA ASN A 524 -11.41 -3.72 -8.03
C ASN A 524 -9.94 -3.67 -7.62
N PHE A 525 -9.58 -2.93 -6.56
CA PHE A 525 -8.21 -2.93 -6.03
C PHE A 525 -7.76 -4.34 -5.63
N ASP A 526 -8.55 -5.06 -4.83
CA ASP A 526 -8.27 -6.46 -4.42
C ASP A 526 -8.09 -7.40 -5.62
N PHE A 527 -8.76 -7.11 -6.74
CA PHE A 527 -8.68 -7.93 -7.94
C PHE A 527 -7.45 -7.62 -8.83
N VAL A 528 -7.00 -6.36 -8.90
CA VAL A 528 -5.94 -5.94 -9.84
C VAL A 528 -4.64 -5.48 -9.17
N ASN A 529 -4.67 -5.15 -7.88
CA ASN A 529 -3.55 -4.64 -7.09
C ASN A 529 -2.91 -3.34 -7.60
N TYR A 530 -3.61 -2.56 -8.41
CA TYR A 530 -3.10 -1.31 -8.97
C TYR A 530 -3.35 -0.13 -8.05
N VAL A 531 -2.40 0.81 -7.98
CA VAL A 531 -2.43 1.90 -7.00
C VAL A 531 -3.51 2.92 -7.37
N PRO A 532 -4.49 3.23 -6.50
CA PRO A 532 -5.51 4.23 -6.78
C PRO A 532 -4.94 5.63 -7.06
N SER A 533 -5.54 6.35 -8.01
CA SER A 533 -5.09 7.70 -8.37
C SER A 533 -5.61 8.81 -7.44
N GLN A 534 -6.72 8.54 -6.74
CA GLN A 534 -7.34 9.43 -5.76
C GLN A 534 -6.62 9.31 -4.41
N ASN A 535 -6.30 10.45 -3.77
CA ASN A 535 -5.53 10.44 -2.51
C ASN A 535 -6.23 9.68 -1.38
N ALA A 536 -7.56 9.81 -1.27
CA ALA A 536 -8.33 9.16 -0.21
C ALA A 536 -8.25 7.63 -0.33
N ASP A 537 -8.45 7.10 -1.54
CA ASP A 537 -8.40 5.65 -1.80
C ASP A 537 -6.97 5.12 -1.67
N TYR A 538 -5.98 5.87 -2.18
CA TYR A 538 -4.57 5.54 -2.04
C TYR A 538 -4.17 5.36 -0.56
N GLN A 539 -4.54 6.32 0.29
CA GLN A 539 -4.22 6.31 1.72
C GLN A 539 -5.04 5.28 2.49
N LEU A 540 -6.29 5.05 2.09
CA LEU A 540 -7.13 4.02 2.69
C LEU A 540 -6.51 2.63 2.53
N VAL A 541 -6.12 2.26 1.31
CA VAL A 541 -5.43 1.01 1.01
C VAL A 541 -4.10 0.93 1.77
N LEU A 542 -3.26 1.98 1.65
CA LEU A 542 -1.95 2.05 2.30
C LEU A 542 -2.01 1.78 3.81
N ARG A 543 -3.04 2.30 4.49
CA ARG A 543 -3.15 2.26 5.95
C ARG A 543 -3.76 0.99 6.51
N ASN A 544 -4.44 0.20 5.67
CA ASN A 544 -5.34 -0.87 6.13
C ASN A 544 -5.19 -2.19 5.37
N TYR A 545 -4.97 -2.18 4.06
CA TYR A 545 -4.93 -3.43 3.28
C TYR A 545 -3.67 -4.26 3.59
N PHE A 546 -2.56 -3.59 3.86
CA PHE A 546 -1.27 -4.21 4.20
C PHE A 546 -0.99 -4.24 5.71
N ALA A 547 -2.05 -4.18 6.52
CA ALA A 547 -1.95 -4.07 7.96
C ALA A 547 -2.50 -5.32 8.65
N ASP A 548 -1.72 -5.89 9.56
CA ASP A 548 -2.14 -6.96 10.46
C ASP A 548 -2.21 -6.48 11.91
N VAL A 549 -3.11 -7.08 12.70
CA VAL A 549 -3.29 -6.67 14.10
C VAL A 549 -2.07 -7.03 14.96
N ALA A 550 -1.46 -8.20 14.72
CA ALA A 550 -0.27 -8.65 15.43
C ALA A 550 0.99 -7.97 14.86
N ASP A 551 1.18 -7.98 13.55
CA ASP A 551 2.45 -7.54 12.95
C ASP A 551 2.49 -6.04 12.65
N GLY A 552 1.34 -5.38 12.54
CA GLY A 552 1.25 -3.97 12.16
C GLY A 552 1.35 -3.79 10.66
N GLN A 553 2.11 -2.79 10.20
CA GLN A 553 2.24 -2.49 8.77
C GLN A 553 3.32 -3.35 8.12
N ASP A 554 2.97 -4.07 7.06
CA ASP A 554 3.95 -4.84 6.29
C ASP A 554 4.79 -3.91 5.39
N LYS A 555 5.99 -3.60 5.88
CA LYS A 555 6.94 -2.72 5.20
C LYS A 555 7.33 -3.21 3.81
N ASN A 556 7.46 -4.52 3.59
CA ASN A 556 7.97 -5.05 2.33
C ASN A 556 6.98 -4.79 1.19
N VAL A 557 5.70 -5.07 1.41
CA VAL A 557 4.67 -4.84 0.39
C VAL A 557 4.31 -3.35 0.25
N ILE A 558 4.35 -2.57 1.34
CA ILE A 558 4.15 -1.12 1.29
C ILE A 558 5.24 -0.47 0.44
N ASP A 559 6.49 -0.91 0.58
CA ASP A 559 7.61 -0.43 -0.23
C ASP A 559 7.45 -0.81 -1.71
N ILE A 560 6.65 -1.82 -2.06
CA ILE A 560 6.21 -2.11 -3.44
C ILE A 560 5.08 -1.15 -3.85
N TYR A 561 4.06 -0.99 -3.01
CA TYR A 561 2.85 -0.22 -3.30
C TYR A 561 3.08 1.29 -3.49
N GLN A 562 3.85 1.95 -2.60
CA GLN A 562 3.87 3.42 -2.54
C GLN A 562 4.43 4.12 -3.79
N ILE A 563 3.78 5.17 -4.28
CA ILE A 563 4.28 5.98 -5.40
C ILE A 563 4.66 7.38 -4.88
N ASN A 564 5.88 7.51 -4.36
CA ASN A 564 6.34 8.73 -3.69
C ASN A 564 7.51 9.39 -4.43
N SER A 565 7.32 10.63 -4.88
CA SER A 565 8.37 11.47 -5.47
C SER A 565 9.40 11.97 -4.45
N ASP A 566 9.03 12.00 -3.18
CA ASP A 566 9.87 12.56 -2.10
C ASP A 566 11.07 11.67 -1.77
N SER A 567 11.08 10.43 -2.28
CA SER A 567 12.19 9.47 -2.23
C SER A 567 13.34 9.80 -3.20
N GLY A 568 13.24 10.92 -3.93
CA GLY A 568 14.20 11.29 -4.97
C GLY A 568 13.97 10.58 -6.31
N ILE A 569 12.90 9.79 -6.43
CA ILE A 569 12.44 9.20 -7.69
C ILE A 569 11.95 10.31 -8.63
N VAL A 570 12.42 10.25 -9.87
CA VAL A 570 12.04 11.12 -10.98
C VAL A 570 11.09 10.35 -11.88
N HIS A 571 9.81 10.70 -11.83
CA HIS A 571 8.79 10.13 -12.70
C HIS A 571 8.73 10.85 -14.06
N LYS A 572 8.54 10.09 -15.13
CA LYS A 572 8.26 10.60 -16.48
C LYS A 572 7.06 9.91 -17.11
N ALA A 573 6.22 10.72 -17.78
CA ALA A 573 5.16 10.24 -18.66
C ALA A 573 5.72 9.88 -20.04
N LEU A 574 5.06 8.93 -20.72
CA LEU A 574 5.33 8.64 -22.13
C LEU A 574 4.71 9.73 -23.01
N GLN A 575 5.49 10.35 -23.90
CA GLN A 575 4.94 11.33 -24.83
C GLN A 575 4.30 10.63 -26.04
N PRO A 576 3.21 11.19 -26.61
CA PRO A 576 2.56 10.58 -27.77
C PRO A 576 3.53 10.49 -28.96
N ILE A 577 3.35 9.47 -29.78
CA ILE A 577 4.00 9.35 -31.10
C ILE A 577 2.98 8.95 -32.15
N ASP A 578 3.28 9.23 -33.41
CA ASP A 578 2.50 8.74 -34.52
C ASP A 578 2.73 7.25 -34.81
N ASP A 579 1.80 6.66 -35.57
CA ASP A 579 1.80 5.25 -35.94
C ASP A 579 3.03 4.85 -36.79
N GLU A 580 3.55 5.77 -37.60
CA GLU A 580 4.70 5.51 -38.46
C GLU A 580 5.96 5.31 -37.61
N LEU A 581 6.21 6.24 -36.69
CA LEU A 581 7.29 6.16 -35.72
C LEU A 581 7.15 4.93 -34.83
N ASN A 582 5.91 4.60 -34.41
CA ASN A 582 5.67 3.42 -33.58
C ASN A 582 6.04 2.13 -34.31
N SER A 583 5.67 2.03 -35.59
CA SER A 583 6.01 0.90 -36.46
C SER A 583 7.52 0.77 -36.70
N LYS A 584 8.22 1.90 -36.94
CA LYS A 584 9.68 1.93 -37.06
C LYS A 584 10.37 1.48 -35.79
N ALA A 585 9.94 2.01 -34.63
CA ALA A 585 10.48 1.66 -33.33
C ALA A 585 10.27 0.17 -33.02
N SER A 586 9.06 -0.33 -33.24
CA SER A 586 8.71 -1.74 -33.02
C SER A 586 9.55 -2.68 -33.87
N THR A 587 9.70 -2.38 -35.16
CA THR A 587 10.53 -3.18 -36.07
C THR A 587 11.99 -3.20 -35.62
N TYR A 588 12.55 -2.05 -35.23
CA TYR A 588 13.94 -1.99 -34.77
C TYR A 588 14.13 -2.72 -33.44
N TYR A 589 13.20 -2.56 -32.49
CA TYR A 589 13.21 -3.22 -31.19
C TYR A 589 13.29 -4.74 -31.33
N PHE A 590 12.40 -5.35 -32.14
CA PHE A 590 12.42 -6.78 -32.45
C PHE A 590 13.81 -7.27 -32.94
N THR A 591 14.50 -6.48 -33.78
CA THR A 591 15.83 -6.86 -34.26
C THR A 591 16.91 -6.84 -33.18
N LYS A 592 16.68 -6.09 -32.09
CA LYS A 592 17.63 -5.83 -31.00
C LYS A 592 17.40 -6.74 -29.80
N THR A 593 16.17 -7.16 -29.55
CA THR A 593 15.83 -8.05 -28.43
C THR A 593 15.54 -9.49 -28.87
N LYS A 594 15.07 -9.70 -30.12
CA LYS A 594 14.49 -10.99 -30.56
C LYS A 594 13.22 -11.39 -29.79
N SER A 595 12.60 -10.41 -29.12
CA SER A 595 11.24 -10.46 -28.61
C SER A 595 10.30 -10.02 -29.72
#